data_AF-A0A820LG18-F1
#
_entry.id   AF-A0A820LG18-F1
#
_cell.length_a   1.000
_cell.length_b   1.000
_cell.length_c   1.000
_cell.angle_alpha   90.00
_cell.angle_beta   90.00
_cell.angle_gamma   90.00
#
_symmetry.space_group_name_H-M   'P 1'
#
loop_
_entity.id
_entity.type
_entity.pdbx_description
1 polymer ?
#
loop_
_entity_poly.entity_id
_entity_poly.type
_entity_poly.pdbx_seq_one_letter_code
_entity_poly.pdbx_strand_id
1 'polypeptide(L)'
;MDASFRKQLESALRFGTTLFVHDAENFDPLINPVLIRDLRRTSGRVLITIGDKDIDFSPTFQMFLFTRDSDAEFGPDICSRVTFVNFTV
;
A
#
# COMPACT_ATOMS: atom_id res chain seq x y z
N MET A 1 -5.80 -5.51 13.94
CA MET A 1 -6.20 -5.26 12.53
C MET A 1 -7.55 -4.57 12.52
N ASP A 2 -7.60 -3.35 12.01
CA ASP A 2 -8.87 -2.69 11.75
C ASP A 2 -9.50 -3.31 10.49
N ALA A 3 -10.58 -4.08 10.67
CA ALA A 3 -11.31 -4.69 9.57
C ALA A 3 -11.84 -3.64 8.57
N SER A 4 -11.93 -2.38 8.98
CA SER A 4 -12.28 -1.24 8.11
C SER A 4 -11.16 -0.95 7.11
N PHE A 5 -9.89 -0.94 7.53
CA PHE A 5 -8.74 -0.64 6.68
C PHE A 5 -8.60 -1.64 5.54
N ARG A 6 -8.68 -2.95 5.86
CA ARG A 6 -8.59 -4.00 4.83
C ARG A 6 -9.65 -3.80 3.74
N LYS A 7 -10.90 -3.52 4.11
CA LYS A 7 -11.98 -3.28 3.12
C LYS A 7 -11.72 -2.02 2.28
N GLN A 8 -11.19 -0.96 2.88
CA GLN A 8 -10.83 0.26 2.16
C GLN A 8 -9.69 -0.01 1.16
N LEU A 9 -8.65 -0.73 1.57
CA LEU A 9 -7.55 -1.13 0.69
C LEU A 9 -8.05 -1.98 -0.48
N GLU A 10 -8.85 -3.02 -0.20
CA GLU A 10 -9.43 -3.89 -1.24
C GLU A 10 -10.26 -3.09 -2.26
N SER A 11 -11.07 -2.13 -1.78
CA SER A 11 -11.88 -1.25 -2.62
C SER A 11 -11.01 -0.31 -3.47
N ALA A 12 -10.02 0.34 -2.84
CA ALA A 12 -9.15 1.29 -3.52
C ALA A 12 -8.31 0.62 -4.61
N LEU A 13 -7.77 -0.58 -4.35
CA LEU A 13 -7.05 -1.38 -5.35
C LEU A 13 -7.93 -1.71 -6.55
N ARG A 14 -9.20 -2.07 -6.31
CA ARG A 14 -10.16 -2.43 -7.38
C ARG A 14 -10.60 -1.25 -8.22
N PHE A 15 -10.91 -0.12 -7.58
CA PHE A 15 -11.50 1.03 -8.26
C PHE A 15 -10.50 2.13 -8.62
N GLY A 16 -9.24 1.98 -8.22
CA GLY A 16 -8.19 2.94 -8.52
C GLY A 16 -8.25 4.21 -7.70
N THR A 17 -8.89 4.16 -6.53
CA THR A 17 -8.94 5.28 -5.59
C THR A 17 -7.56 5.50 -4.98
N THR A 18 -7.13 6.76 -4.86
CA THR A 18 -5.92 7.08 -4.11
C THR A 18 -6.14 6.82 -2.62
N LEU A 19 -5.24 6.07 -1.99
CA LEU A 19 -5.30 5.76 -0.57
C LEU A 19 -4.18 6.48 0.19
N PHE A 20 -4.56 7.24 1.21
CA PHE A 20 -3.64 7.90 2.13
C PHE A 20 -3.63 7.13 3.45
N VAL A 21 -2.46 6.60 3.82
CA VAL A 21 -2.27 5.83 5.05
C VAL A 21 -1.48 6.69 6.02
N HIS A 22 -2.12 7.00 7.15
CA HIS A 22 -1.48 7.72 8.25
C HIS A 22 -0.64 6.78 9.12
N ASP A 23 0.21 7.36 9.98
CA ASP A 23 1.06 6.67 10.95
C ASP A 23 1.92 5.59 10.29
N ALA A 24 2.64 6.01 9.24
CA ALA A 24 3.46 5.12 8.40
C ALA A 24 4.51 4.35 9.20
N GLU A 25 4.97 4.82 10.35
CA GLU A 25 5.87 4.09 11.26
C GLU A 25 5.23 2.82 11.85
N ASN A 26 3.91 2.71 11.84
CA ASN A 26 3.11 1.60 12.40
C ASN A 26 2.22 0.92 11.34
N PHE A 27 2.63 0.91 10.07
CA PHE A 27 1.81 0.37 8.98
C PHE A 27 1.55 -1.14 9.11
N ASP A 28 0.38 -1.58 8.63
CA ASP A 28 -0.01 -2.99 8.62
C ASP A 28 0.74 -3.75 7.49
N PRO A 29 1.47 -4.84 7.78
CA PRO A 29 2.15 -5.67 6.77
C PRO A 29 1.24 -6.19 5.64
N LEU A 30 -0.08 -6.13 5.81
CA LEU A 30 -1.07 -6.39 4.76
C LEU A 30 -0.83 -5.58 3.47
N ILE A 31 -0.18 -4.40 3.55
CA ILE A 31 0.14 -3.59 2.37
C ILE A 31 1.38 -4.06 1.61
N ASN A 32 2.16 -5.02 2.14
CA ASN A 32 3.41 -5.45 1.54
C ASN A 32 3.31 -5.85 0.05
N PRO A 33 2.29 -6.61 -0.39
CA PRO A 33 2.12 -6.93 -1.81
C PRO A 33 1.98 -5.68 -2.68
N VAL A 34 1.41 -4.60 -2.13
CA VAL A 34 1.27 -3.31 -2.81
C VAL A 34 2.61 -2.61 -2.94
N LEU A 35 3.40 -2.57 -1.87
CA LEU A 35 4.71 -1.89 -1.85
C LEU A 35 5.71 -2.53 -2.83
N ILE A 36 5.71 -3.86 -2.94
CA ILE A 36 6.58 -4.57 -3.89
C ILE A 36 5.97 -4.74 -5.29
N ARG A 37 4.73 -4.27 -5.50
CA ARG A 37 3.96 -4.47 -6.73
C ARG A 37 3.89 -5.95 -7.15
N ASP A 38 3.51 -6.83 -6.22
CA ASP A 38 3.30 -8.26 -6.47
C ASP A 38 2.03 -8.49 -7.29
N LEU A 39 2.11 -8.13 -8.58
CA LEU A 39 1.02 -8.16 -9.53
C LEU A 39 1.13 -9.40 -10.41
N ARG A 40 0.01 -10.12 -10.54
CA ARG A 40 -0.10 -11.34 -11.35
C ARG A 40 -1.03 -11.09 -12.53
N ARG A 41 -0.65 -11.58 -13.72
CA ARG A 41 -1.50 -11.47 -14.92
C ARG A 41 -2.15 -12.81 -15.21
N THR A 42 -3.49 -12.85 -15.19
CA THR A 42 -4.27 -14.06 -15.42
C THR A 42 -5.44 -13.74 -16.34
N SER A 43 -5.52 -14.42 -17.49
CA SER A 43 -6.65 -14.30 -18.43
C SER A 43 -7.00 -12.85 -18.80
N GLY A 44 -5.98 -12.01 -19.06
CA GLY A 44 -6.16 -10.60 -19.41
C GLY A 44 -6.42 -9.65 -18.23
N ARG A 45 -6.52 -10.17 -17.01
CA ARG A 45 -6.69 -9.37 -15.78
C ARG A 45 -5.35 -9.20 -15.07
N VAL A 46 -5.15 -8.05 -14.43
CA VAL A 46 -4.05 -7.82 -13.49
C VAL A 46 -4.63 -8.00 -12.09
N LEU A 47 -4.03 -8.85 -11.29
CA LEU A 47 -4.49 -9.23 -9.96
C LEU A 47 -3.41 -8.95 -8.92
N ILE A 48 -3.85 -8.61 -7.71
CA ILE A 48 -3.00 -8.54 -6.52
C ILE A 48 -3.63 -9.38 -5.41
N THR A 49 -2.82 -10.09 -4.64
CA THR A 49 -3.30 -10.88 -3.50
C THR A 49 -3.13 -10.10 -2.21
N ILE A 50 -4.23 -9.89 -1.49
CA ILE A 50 -4.25 -9.24 -0.18
C ILE A 50 -4.86 -10.21 0.83
N GLY A 51 -4.02 -10.74 1.72
CA GLY A 51 -4.38 -11.83 2.61
C GLY A 51 -4.80 -13.06 1.81
N ASP A 52 -6.06 -13.46 1.94
CA ASP A 52 -6.69 -14.61 1.28
C ASP A 52 -7.47 -14.26 0.00
N LYS A 53 -7.42 -13.00 -0.47
CA LYS A 53 -8.22 -12.57 -1.62
C LYS A 53 -7.39 -12.09 -2.80
N ASP A 54 -7.84 -12.50 -3.99
CA ASP A 54 -7.37 -11.97 -5.26
C ASP A 54 -8.26 -10.82 -5.72
N ILE A 55 -7.64 -9.69 -6.04
CA ILE A 55 -8.32 -8.43 -6.33
C ILE A 55 -7.86 -7.94 -7.69
N ASP A 56 -8.80 -7.55 -8.55
CA ASP A 56 -8.49 -6.81 -9.78
C ASP A 56 -7.73 -5.53 -9.43
N PHE A 57 -6.55 -5.38 -9.99
CA PHE A 57 -5.71 -4.22 -9.76
C PHE A 57 -6.02 -3.14 -10.81
N SER A 58 -6.49 -1.98 -10.34
CA SER A 58 -6.65 -0.80 -11.19
C SER A 58 -5.29 -0.13 -11.44
N PRO A 59 -4.93 0.15 -12.70
CA PRO A 59 -3.68 0.85 -13.02
C PRO A 59 -3.65 2.32 -12.55
N THR A 60 -4.79 2.90 -12.17
CA THR A 60 -4.87 4.28 -11.65
C THR A 60 -4.70 4.36 -10.14
N PHE A 61 -4.59 3.21 -9.45
CA PHE A 61 -4.40 3.18 -8.01
C PHE A 61 -3.09 3.88 -7.60
N GLN A 62 -3.16 4.66 -6.52
CA GLN A 62 -2.02 5.31 -5.88
C GLN A 62 -2.11 5.14 -4.36
N MET A 63 -0.97 4.98 -3.70
CA MET A 63 -0.88 4.89 -2.24
C MET A 63 0.19 5.86 -1.76
N PHE A 64 -0.14 6.61 -0.71
CA PHE A 64 0.79 7.47 0.01
C PHE A 64 0.83 7.04 1.47
N LEU A 65 2.03 6.78 1.98
CA LEU A 65 2.27 6.55 3.40
C LEU A 65 2.75 7.86 4.02
N PHE A 66 2.16 8.25 5.14
CA PHE A 66 2.45 9.50 5.81
C PHE A 66 2.72 9.28 7.30
N THR A 67 3.73 9.96 7.81
CA THR A 67 4.03 10.04 9.24
C THR A 67 4.20 11.50 9.66
N ARG A 68 3.86 11.80 10.92
CA ARG A 68 4.19 13.08 11.56
C ARG A 68 5.46 13.01 12.40
N ASP A 69 5.97 11.80 12.62
CA ASP A 69 7.19 11.58 13.37
C ASP A 69 8.39 11.83 12.46
N SER A 70 9.08 12.94 12.69
CA SER A 70 10.28 13.31 11.93
C SER A 70 11.46 12.39 12.22
N ASP A 71 11.43 11.66 13.34
CA ASP A 71 12.48 10.75 13.78
C ASP A 71 12.13 9.28 13.46
N ALA A 72 11.06 9.03 12.70
CA ALA A 72 10.65 7.69 12.32
C ALA A 72 11.74 6.97 11.52
N GLU A 73 12.26 5.87 12.08
CA GLU A 73 13.21 5.00 11.41
C GLU A 73 12.49 3.86 10.68
N PHE A 74 12.74 3.75 9.38
CA PHE A 74 12.22 2.66 8.55
C PHE A 74 13.31 1.63 8.27
N GLY A 75 12.94 0.34 8.37
CA GLY A 75 13.83 -0.76 8.04
C GLY A 75 14.31 -0.71 6.58
N PRO A 76 15.52 -1.24 6.27
CA PRO A 76 16.06 -1.26 4.92
C PRO A 76 15.14 -1.92 3.89
N ASP A 77 14.33 -2.88 4.33
CA ASP A 77 13.34 -3.58 3.52
C ASP A 77 12.28 -2.62 2.98
N ILE A 78 11.73 -1.74 3.81
CA ILE A 78 10.76 -0.72 3.41
C ILE A 78 11.44 0.37 2.61
N CYS A 79 12.62 0.81 3.03
CA CYS A 79 13.37 1.83 2.32
C CYS A 79 13.71 1.44 0.87
N SER A 80 13.85 0.14 0.58
CA SER A 80 14.09 -0.35 -0.78
C SER A 80 12.85 -0.32 -1.69
N ARG A 81 11.63 -0.18 -1.14
CA ARG A 81 10.35 -0.36 -1.85
C ARG A 81 9.55 0.91 -1.99
N VAL A 82 9.89 1.95 -1.22
CA VAL A 82 9.15 3.21 -1.19
C VAL A 82 10.04 4.37 -1.63
N THR A 83 9.41 5.44 -2.10
CA THR A 83 10.10 6.72 -2.34
C THR A 83 9.85 7.63 -1.15
N PHE A 84 10.90 8.03 -0.45
CA PHE A 84 10.79 9.02 0.63
C PHE A 84 10.73 10.43 0.07
N VAL A 85 9.87 11.24 0.67
CA VAL A 85 9.85 12.70 0.49
C VAL A 85 9.81 13.31 1.87
N ASN A 86 10.84 14.10 2.20
CA ASN A 86 10.92 14.81 3.48
C ASN A 86 10.48 16.27 3.30
N PHE A 87 9.47 16.69 4.05
CA PHE A 87 8.87 18.03 4.00
C PHE A 87 9.30 18.88 5.20
N THR A 88 10.58 18.87 5.57
CA THR A 88 11.16 19.77 6.57
C THR A 88 11.54 21.13 5.98
N VAL A 89 11.60 22.16 6.83
CA VAL A 89 12.08 23.53 6.52
C VAL A 89 13.43 23.75 7.15
#